data_AF-A0A679HPV8-F1
#
_entry.id   AF-A0A679HPV8-F1
#
_cell.length_a   1.000
_cell.length_b   1.000
_cell.length_c   1.000
_cell.angle_alpha   90.00
_cell.angle_beta   90.00
_cell.angle_gamma   90.00
#
_symmetry.space_group_name_H-M   'P 1'
#
loop_
_entity.id
_entity.type
_entity.pdbx_description
1 polymer ?
#
loop_
_entity_poly.entity_id
_entity_poly.type
_entity_poly.pdbx_seq_one_letter_code
_entity_poly.pdbx_strand_id
1 'polypeptide(L)' 'MRMQRLNIQLPPKLKTQLDAMKTKGYTASGFIRHLLEQHFRGKKAA' A
#
# COMPACT_ATOMS: atom_id res chain seq x y z
N MET A 1 15.15 -9.05 -4.25
CA MET A 1 14.43 -8.07 -5.08
C MET A 1 14.76 -6.66 -4.62
N ARG A 2 14.99 -5.71 -5.54
CA ARG A 2 15.25 -4.31 -5.19
C ARG A 2 13.92 -3.56 -5.08
N MET A 3 13.62 -3.01 -3.90
CA MET A 3 12.41 -2.23 -3.68
C MET A 3 12.57 -0.82 -4.27
N GLN A 4 11.59 -0.37 -5.05
CA GLN A 4 11.51 1.01 -5.53
C GLN A 4 10.74 1.88 -4.53
N ARG A 5 11.23 3.10 -4.28
CA ARG A 5 10.57 4.06 -3.40
C ARG A 5 9.59 4.90 -4.21
N LEU A 6 8.35 4.99 -3.72
CA LEU A 6 7.31 5.84 -4.28
C LEU A 6 6.87 6.86 -3.21
N ASN A 7 6.99 8.14 -3.52
CA ASN A 7 6.43 9.22 -2.69
C ASN A 7 5.12 9.66 -3.34
N ILE A 8 3.99 9.50 -2.63
CA ILE A 8 2.66 9.90 -3.11
C ILE A 8 2.00 10.87 -2.14
N GLN A 9 1.10 11.70 -2.66
CA GLN A 9 0.17 12.48 -1.85
C GLN A 9 -1.15 11.70 -1.71
N LEU A 10 -1.76 11.77 -0.53
CA LEU A 10 -3.02 11.12 -0.23
C LEU A 10 -3.96 12.10 0.47
N PRO A 11 -5.28 12.01 0.22
CA PRO A 11 -6.27 12.69 1.02
C PRO A 11 -6.05 12.46 2.53
N PRO A 12 -6.22 13.48 3.39
CA PRO A 12 -5.96 13.36 4.82
C PRO A 12 -6.70 12.19 5.48
N LYS A 13 -7.97 11.97 5.09
CA LYS A 13 -8.79 10.86 5.59
C LYS A 13 -8.15 9.49 5.35
N LEU A 14 -7.61 9.26 4.15
CA LEU A 14 -6.95 7.99 3.81
C LEU A 14 -5.64 7.82 4.58
N LYS A 15 -4.87 8.90 4.75
CA LYS A 15 -3.65 8.87 5.56
C LYS A 15 -3.97 8.51 7.02
N THR A 16 -5.03 9.10 7.60
CA THR A 16 -5.46 8.79 8.97
C THR A 16 -5.81 7.32 9.13
N GLN A 17 -6.51 6.73 8.17
CA GLN A 17 -6.85 5.30 8.20
C GLN A 17 -5.59 4.41 8.11
N LEU A 18 -4.64 4.76 7.24
CA LEU A 18 -3.37 4.04 7.12
C LEU A 18 -2.51 4.15 8.39
N ASP A 19 -2.49 5.33 9.04
CA ASP A 19 -1.78 5.53 10.30
C ASP A 19 -2.44 4.75 11.44
N ALA A 20 -3.78 4.66 11.47
CA ALA A 20 -4.51 3.86 12.45
C ALA A 20 -4.21 2.35 12.32
N MET A 21 -3.83 1.86 11.13
CA MET A 21 -3.42 0.46 10.98
C MET A 21 -2.09 0.13 11.64
N LYS A 22 -1.22 1.14 11.90
CA LYS A 22 0.05 0.94 12.60
C LYS A 22 -0.15 0.44 14.03
N THR A 23 -1.22 0.86 14.70
CA THR A 23 -1.54 0.41 16.06
C THR A 23 -1.85 -1.08 16.12
N LYS A 24 -2.20 -1.69 14.98
CA LYS A 24 -2.49 -3.11 14.82
C LYS A 24 -1.27 -3.92 14.33
N GLY A 25 -0.09 -3.31 14.26
CA GLY A 25 1.14 -3.97 13.79
C GLY A 25 1.31 -4.00 12.26
N TYR A 26 0.44 -3.33 11.49
CA TYR A 26 0.56 -3.26 10.04
C TYR A 26 1.32 -2.00 9.59
N THR A 27 2.08 -2.13 8.50
CA THR A 27 2.71 -0.96 7.86
C THR A 27 1.90 -0.53 6.64
N ALA A 28 1.79 0.79 6.41
CA ALA A 28 1.15 1.32 5.21
C ALA A 28 1.80 0.73 3.93
N SER A 29 3.13 0.63 3.90
CA SER A 29 3.87 0.03 2.77
C SER A 29 3.57 -1.46 2.57
N GLY A 30 3.31 -2.22 3.64
CA GLY A 30 2.92 -3.63 3.56
C GLY A 30 1.51 -3.78 3.03
N PHE A 31 0.58 -2.98 3.56
CA PHE A 31 -0.82 -2.98 3.11
C PHE A 31 -0.95 -2.56 1.65
N ILE A 32 -0.34 -1.45 1.25
CA ILE A 32 -0.36 -0.96 -0.14
C ILE A 32 0.22 -2.02 -1.06
N ARG A 33 1.35 -2.64 -0.69
CA ARG A 33 1.95 -3.72 -1.50
C ARG A 33 1.02 -4.91 -1.66
N HIS A 34 0.40 -5.37 -0.57
CA HIS A 34 -0.56 -6.48 -0.63
C HIS A 34 -1.72 -6.15 -1.58
N LEU A 35 -2.29 -4.95 -1.49
CA LEU A 35 -3.35 -4.49 -2.39
C LEU A 35 -2.89 -4.43 -3.85
N LEU A 36 -1.69 -3.89 -4.11
CA LEU A 36 -1.14 -3.81 -5.47
C LEU A 36 -0.88 -5.21 -6.03
N GLU A 37 -0.30 -6.11 -5.23
CA GLU A 37 -0.10 -7.50 -5.62
C GLU A 37 -1.43 -8.18 -5.96
N GLN A 38 -2.47 -8.00 -5.13
CA GLN A 38 -3.80 -8.54 -5.43
C GLN A 38 -4.40 -7.94 -6.71
N HIS A 39 -4.28 -6.62 -6.90
CA HIS A 39 -4.80 -5.92 -8.07
C HIS A 39 -4.14 -6.40 -9.36
N PHE A 40 -2.82 -6.57 -9.36
CA PHE A 40 -2.06 -6.98 -10.54
C PHE A 40 -1.98 -8.50 -10.73
N ARG A 41 -2.18 -9.32 -9.69
CA ARG A 41 -2.27 -10.79 -9.84
C ARG A 41 -3.40 -11.23 -10.78
N GLY A 42 -4.49 -10.45 -10.86
CA GLY A 42 -5.60 -10.70 -11.79
C GLY A 42 -5.41 -10.15 -13.20
N LYS A 43 -4.38 -9.33 -13.45
CA LYS A 43 -4.03 -8.80 -14.76
C LYS A 43 -2.67 -9.36 -15.16
N LYS A 44 -2.66 -10.51 -15.85
CA LYS A 44 -1.54 -10.86 -16.71
C LYS A 44 -1.32 -9.65 -17.64
N ALA A 45 -0.12 -9.09 -17.62
CA ALA A 45 0.30 -8.08 -18.56
C ALA A 45 0.01 -8.60 -19.97
N ALA A 46 -0.84 -7.88 -20.70
CA ALA A 46 -0.92 -7.93 -22.15
C ALA A 46 0.10 -6.94 -22.71
#